data_AF-A0A1Y3W1F6-F1
#
_entry.id   AF-A0A1Y3W1F6-F1
#
_cell.length_a   1.000
_cell.length_b   1.000
_cell.length_c   1.000
_cell.angle_alpha   90.00
_cell.angle_beta   90.00
_cell.angle_gamma   90.00
#
_symmetry.space_group_name_H-M   'P 1'
#
loop_
_entity.id
_entity.type
_entity.pdbx_description
1 polymer ?
#
loop_
_entity_poly.entity_id
_entity_poly.type
_entity_poly.pdbx_seq_one_letter_code
_entity_poly.pdbx_strand_id
1 'polypeptide(L)'
;MRHKLVIYTAIIGGNYDFLHQPMIVEDNVDYICFVKKGSRFPSRNGVWEIREVDYENKDNTRIARYIKMHPHILFPDNEYSLWIDGNIQIATSDLYSIVDEKIDEGVLLSSMFHPHLDCCYDDAYVCMASHKDKIYRIVLQLLYLKFHGFPKNYGLYETNVFYRKHSSEKVIQFNNLWWHLLSNLSRRDQLGCTYSMWKIGIPMNYLLPKGLHARNSKIVNYYPHKDKAQVRVKQGKLRNTLYSWIKQIVGYRKNKE
;
A
#
# COMPACT_ATOMS: atom_id res chain seq x y z
N MET A 1 13.36 -12.02 22.68
CA MET A 1 13.11 -13.05 21.65
C MET A 1 12.35 -12.36 20.53
N ARG A 2 12.65 -12.65 19.27
CA ARG A 2 11.95 -12.00 18.14
C ARG A 2 10.57 -12.60 17.92
N HIS A 3 9.61 -11.80 17.48
CA HIS A 3 8.22 -12.24 17.25
C HIS A 3 8.09 -12.99 15.93
N LYS A 4 7.16 -13.95 15.83
CA LYS A 4 6.88 -14.65 14.56
C LYS A 4 6.21 -13.69 13.58
N LEU A 5 6.80 -13.53 12.40
CA LEU A 5 6.36 -12.55 11.39
C LEU A 5 6.19 -13.21 10.02
N VAL A 6 5.14 -12.82 9.29
CA VAL A 6 5.04 -13.14 7.85
C VAL A 6 5.41 -11.92 7.03
N ILE A 7 6.45 -12.04 6.20
CA ILE A 7 6.76 -11.04 5.17
C ILE A 7 6.25 -11.56 3.84
N TYR A 8 5.47 -10.73 3.15
CA TYR A 8 4.83 -11.19 1.92
C TYR A 8 4.72 -10.13 0.84
N THR A 9 4.71 -10.62 -0.40
CA THR A 9 4.63 -9.82 -1.62
C THR A 9 3.78 -10.51 -2.68
N ALA A 10 3.59 -9.88 -3.84
CA ALA A 10 2.90 -10.46 -4.97
C ALA A 10 3.54 -10.10 -6.31
N ILE A 11 3.68 -11.09 -7.19
CA ILE A 11 4.10 -10.93 -8.58
C ILE A 11 2.97 -11.43 -9.47
N ILE A 12 2.12 -10.49 -9.91
CA ILE A 12 0.93 -10.80 -10.70
C ILE A 12 1.16 -10.39 -12.16
N GLY A 13 1.13 -11.38 -13.06
CA GLY A 13 1.23 -11.16 -14.51
C GLY A 13 2.62 -10.75 -15.02
N GLY A 14 3.67 -10.98 -14.23
CA GLY A 14 5.07 -10.76 -14.59
C GLY A 14 5.91 -12.01 -14.32
N ASN A 15 7.21 -11.92 -14.60
CA ASN A 15 8.18 -12.98 -14.35
C ASN A 15 8.75 -12.86 -12.92
N TYR A 16 9.02 -14.00 -12.27
CA TYR A 16 9.63 -14.05 -10.93
C TYR A 16 11.09 -13.59 -10.92
N ASP A 17 11.76 -13.46 -12.08
CA ASP A 17 13.14 -12.95 -12.16
C ASP A 17 13.31 -11.55 -11.53
N PHE A 18 12.20 -10.85 -11.26
CA PHE A 18 12.16 -9.58 -10.53
C PHE A 18 11.92 -9.74 -9.01
N LEU A 19 11.79 -10.97 -8.50
CA LEU A 19 11.65 -11.25 -7.08
C LEU A 19 12.98 -11.09 -6.37
N HIS A 20 13.20 -9.92 -5.79
CA HIS A 20 14.41 -9.64 -5.05
C HIS A 20 14.51 -10.53 -3.80
N GLN A 21 15.63 -11.21 -3.63
CA GLN A 21 15.95 -11.91 -2.38
C GLN A 21 16.29 -10.87 -1.31
N PRO A 22 15.77 -10.98 -0.08
CA PRO A 22 16.26 -10.20 1.06
C PRO A 22 17.79 -10.31 1.17
N MET A 23 18.48 -9.22 1.45
CA MET A 23 19.92 -9.26 1.74
C MET A 23 20.22 -9.90 3.10
N ILE A 24 19.26 -9.78 4.03
CA ILE A 24 19.31 -10.37 5.37
C ILE A 24 18.03 -11.16 5.58
N VAL A 25 18.17 -12.39 6.07
CA VAL A 25 17.10 -13.36 6.32
C VAL A 25 17.10 -13.70 7.79
N GLU A 26 15.92 -13.91 8.37
CA GLU A 26 15.75 -14.23 9.78
C GLU A 26 14.89 -15.50 9.93
N ASP A 27 15.27 -16.38 10.85
CA ASP A 27 14.64 -17.70 11.00
C ASP A 27 13.21 -17.63 11.54
N ASN A 28 12.86 -16.55 12.25
CA ASN A 28 11.51 -16.32 12.79
C ASN A 28 10.54 -15.69 11.76
N VAL A 29 10.93 -15.62 10.49
CA VAL A 29 10.18 -14.96 9.42
C VAL A 29 9.77 -15.93 8.33
N ASP A 30 8.46 -15.99 8.07
CA ASP A 30 7.91 -16.69 6.91
C ASP A 30 7.91 -15.75 5.69
N TYR A 31 8.68 -16.07 4.64
CA TYR A 31 8.76 -15.28 3.41
C TYR A 31 7.85 -15.85 2.32
N ILE A 32 6.79 -15.13 1.95
CA ILE A 32 5.76 -15.64 1.03
C ILE A 32 5.59 -14.71 -0.17
N CYS A 33 5.70 -15.25 -1.38
CA CYS A 33 5.38 -14.54 -2.62
C CYS A 33 4.15 -15.16 -3.28
N PHE A 34 3.12 -14.34 -3.49
CA PHE A 34 1.93 -14.76 -4.20
C PHE A 34 2.04 -14.56 -5.70
N VAL A 35 1.54 -15.54 -6.44
CA VAL A 35 1.42 -15.54 -7.89
C VAL A 35 -0.01 -15.84 -8.31
N LYS A 36 -0.35 -15.58 -9.57
CA LYS A 36 -1.69 -15.88 -10.09
C LYS A 36 -1.91 -17.40 -10.17
N LYS A 37 -3.12 -17.87 -9.90
CA LYS A 37 -3.51 -19.28 -10.09
C LYS A 37 -3.18 -19.81 -11.49
N GLY A 38 -2.67 -21.04 -11.55
CA GLY A 38 -2.25 -21.70 -12.78
C GLY A 38 -0.96 -21.15 -13.39
N SER A 39 -0.21 -20.34 -12.65
CA SER A 39 1.08 -19.84 -13.12
C SER A 39 2.13 -20.94 -12.98
N ARG A 40 2.95 -21.13 -14.01
CA ARG A 40 4.01 -22.16 -14.04
C ARG A 40 5.24 -21.71 -13.24
N PHE A 41 5.08 -21.48 -11.94
CA PHE A 41 6.17 -21.11 -11.04
C PHE A 41 6.60 -22.32 -10.18
N PRO A 42 7.88 -22.37 -9.76
CA PRO A 42 8.32 -23.35 -8.77
C PRO A 42 7.65 -23.08 -7.42
N SER A 43 7.58 -24.09 -6.54
CA SER A 43 7.03 -23.94 -5.18
C SER A 43 7.88 -23.05 -4.27
N ARG A 44 9.17 -22.82 -4.59
CA ARG A 44 10.06 -21.88 -3.89
C ARG A 44 10.96 -21.14 -4.87
N ASN A 45 11.38 -19.94 -4.46
CA ASN A 45 12.44 -19.18 -5.10
C ASN A 45 13.34 -18.52 -4.04
N GLY A 46 14.52 -19.11 -3.80
CA GLY A 46 15.36 -18.71 -2.67
C GLY A 46 14.62 -18.88 -1.35
N VAL A 47 14.51 -17.80 -0.56
CA VAL A 47 13.78 -17.84 0.72
C VAL A 47 12.27 -17.82 0.54
N TRP A 48 11.78 -17.31 -0.59
CA TRP A 48 10.36 -17.13 -0.84
C TRP A 48 9.66 -18.46 -1.08
N GLU A 49 8.69 -18.79 -0.24
CA GLU A 49 7.66 -19.77 -0.55
C GLU A 49 6.68 -19.17 -1.57
N ILE A 50 6.45 -19.87 -2.67
CA ILE A 50 5.56 -19.40 -3.73
C ILE A 50 4.18 -20.01 -3.53
N ARG A 51 3.17 -19.15 -3.38
CA ARG A 51 1.77 -19.56 -3.22
C ARG A 51 0.91 -19.00 -4.34
N GLU A 52 0.00 -19.82 -4.86
CA GLU A 52 -1.03 -19.31 -5.77
C GLU A 52 -2.13 -18.60 -4.97
N VAL A 53 -2.59 -17.45 -5.45
CA VAL A 53 -3.73 -16.76 -4.85
C VAL A 53 -5.04 -17.34 -5.37
N ASP A 54 -5.95 -17.70 -4.47
CA ASP A 54 -7.31 -18.12 -4.81
C ASP A 54 -8.27 -16.91 -4.88
N TYR A 55 -7.87 -15.92 -5.69
CA TYR A 55 -8.71 -14.76 -6.00
C TYR A 55 -8.48 -14.35 -7.46
N GLU A 56 -9.56 -14.37 -8.24
CA GLU A 56 -9.51 -14.07 -9.65
C GLU A 56 -10.08 -12.69 -9.98
N ASN A 57 -9.35 -11.95 -10.81
CA ASN A 57 -9.82 -10.70 -11.37
C ASN A 57 -9.17 -10.46 -12.74
N LYS A 58 -9.83 -9.71 -13.62
CA LYS A 58 -9.24 -9.30 -14.90
C LYS A 58 -8.15 -8.22 -14.71
N ASP A 59 -8.20 -7.46 -13.62
CA ASP A 59 -7.20 -6.45 -13.27
C ASP A 59 -6.17 -7.03 -12.31
N ASN A 60 -4.95 -7.26 -12.79
CA ASN A 60 -3.82 -7.74 -11.98
C ASN A 60 -3.53 -6.85 -10.77
N THR A 61 -3.81 -5.54 -10.87
CA THR A 61 -3.68 -4.60 -9.75
C THR A 61 -4.61 -5.01 -8.61
N ARG A 62 -5.85 -5.40 -8.94
CA ARG A 62 -6.84 -5.82 -7.94
C ARG A 62 -6.46 -7.13 -7.29
N ILE A 63 -5.87 -8.07 -8.03
CA ILE A 63 -5.33 -9.32 -7.46
C ILE A 63 -4.21 -9.01 -6.46
N ALA A 64 -3.22 -8.21 -6.86
CA ALA A 64 -2.12 -7.83 -5.97
C ALA A 64 -2.62 -7.10 -4.72
N ARG A 65 -3.66 -6.26 -4.85
CA ARG A 65 -4.27 -5.55 -3.72
C ARG A 65 -5.15 -6.43 -2.85
N TYR A 66 -5.79 -7.47 -3.41
CA TYR A 66 -6.46 -8.49 -2.61
C TYR A 66 -5.44 -9.15 -1.68
N ILE A 67 -4.32 -9.64 -2.23
CA ILE A 67 -3.27 -10.27 -1.44
C ILE A 67 -2.80 -9.33 -0.32
N LYS A 68 -2.45 -8.10 -0.70
CA LYS A 68 -2.05 -7.06 0.24
C LYS A 68 -3.08 -6.82 1.35
N MET A 69 -4.36 -6.80 1.07
CA MET A 69 -5.40 -6.36 2.02
C MET A 69 -6.00 -7.49 2.84
N HIS A 70 -5.69 -8.77 2.57
CA HIS A 70 -6.27 -9.90 3.29
C HIS A 70 -5.26 -10.76 4.05
N PRO A 71 -4.26 -10.21 4.78
CA PRO A 71 -3.34 -11.04 5.56
C PRO A 71 -4.07 -11.90 6.60
N HIS A 72 -5.17 -11.39 7.17
CA HIS A 72 -6.00 -12.12 8.13
C HIS A 72 -6.71 -13.35 7.56
N ILE A 73 -6.86 -13.44 6.23
CA ILE A 73 -7.39 -14.63 5.54
C ILE A 73 -6.24 -15.53 5.09
N LEU A 74 -5.16 -14.93 4.59
CA LEU A 74 -4.05 -15.65 4.01
C LEU A 74 -3.13 -16.32 5.05
N PHE A 75 -3.10 -15.77 6.28
CA PHE A 75 -2.23 -16.20 7.36
C PHE A 75 -3.01 -16.28 8.70
N PRO A 76 -4.04 -17.13 8.80
CA PRO A 76 -4.90 -17.19 9.99
C PRO A 76 -4.14 -17.59 11.27
N ASP A 77 -3.01 -18.31 11.11
CA ASP A 77 -2.18 -18.80 12.22
C ASP A 77 -1.04 -17.83 12.61
N ASN A 78 -1.00 -16.64 12.03
CA ASN A 78 -0.02 -15.61 12.36
C ASN A 78 -0.71 -14.37 12.92
N GLU A 79 -0.02 -13.64 13.80
CA GLU A 79 -0.54 -12.38 14.34
C GLU A 79 -0.04 -11.15 13.58
N TYR A 80 1.20 -11.22 13.10
CA TYR A 80 1.93 -10.08 12.54
C TYR A 80 2.31 -10.33 11.09
N SER A 81 2.14 -9.30 10.26
CA SER A 81 2.53 -9.35 8.85
C SER A 81 3.19 -8.05 8.40
N LEU A 82 4.14 -8.16 7.48
CA LEU A 82 4.72 -7.05 6.75
C LEU A 82 4.51 -7.26 5.25
N TRP A 83 3.71 -6.40 4.63
CA TRP A 83 3.64 -6.35 3.17
C TRP A 83 4.85 -5.58 2.63
N ILE A 84 5.47 -6.09 1.57
CA ILE A 84 6.42 -5.35 0.74
C ILE A 84 5.99 -5.39 -0.73
N ASP A 85 5.93 -4.23 -1.39
CA ASP A 85 5.73 -4.19 -2.85
C ASP A 85 6.89 -4.94 -3.53
N GLY A 86 6.61 -5.65 -4.64
CA GLY A 86 7.60 -6.52 -5.30
C GLY A 86 8.84 -5.82 -5.87
N ASN A 87 8.91 -4.49 -5.78
CA ASN A 87 10.04 -3.69 -6.19
C ASN A 87 10.84 -3.12 -5.00
N ILE A 88 10.56 -3.63 -3.79
CA ILE A 88 11.27 -3.35 -2.54
C ILE A 88 12.08 -4.58 -2.16
N GLN A 89 13.33 -4.38 -1.78
CA GLN A 89 14.19 -5.42 -1.22
C GLN A 89 14.61 -5.03 0.20
N ILE A 90 14.59 -5.99 1.13
CA ILE A 90 15.10 -5.79 2.48
C ILE A 90 16.63 -5.73 2.42
N ALA A 91 17.22 -4.64 2.90
CA ALA A 91 18.66 -4.40 2.80
C ALA A 91 19.41 -4.64 4.11
N THR A 92 18.80 -4.32 5.27
CA THR A 92 19.45 -4.47 6.59
C THR A 92 18.54 -5.18 7.59
N SER A 93 19.15 -5.70 8.67
CA SER A 93 18.44 -6.31 9.80
C SER A 93 17.58 -5.31 10.58
N ASP A 94 17.84 -4.01 10.44
CA ASP A 94 17.13 -2.95 11.18
C ASP A 94 15.62 -2.98 10.93
N LEU A 95 15.19 -3.42 9.74
CA LEU A 95 13.77 -3.55 9.43
C LEU A 95 13.06 -4.48 10.42
N TYR A 96 13.70 -5.60 10.78
CA TYR A 96 13.13 -6.57 11.70
C TYR A 96 13.11 -6.02 13.13
N SER A 97 14.20 -5.39 13.57
CA SER A 97 14.27 -4.74 14.89
C SER A 97 13.19 -3.66 15.06
N ILE A 98 12.97 -2.86 14.02
CA ILE A 98 11.91 -1.85 13.99
C ILE A 98 10.53 -2.51 14.08
N VAL A 99 10.29 -3.60 13.34
CA VAL A 99 9.02 -4.31 13.41
C VAL A 99 8.80 -4.90 14.80
N ASP A 100 9.81 -5.51 15.41
CA ASP A 100 9.73 -6.02 16.79
C ASP A 100 9.42 -4.89 17.79
N GLU A 101 10.06 -3.72 17.67
CA GLU A 101 9.75 -2.54 18.49
C GLU A 101 8.27 -2.12 18.33
N LYS A 102 7.74 -2.10 17.10
CA LYS A 102 6.32 -1.79 16.85
C LYS A 102 5.39 -2.81 17.48
N ILE A 103 5.79 -4.07 17.51
CA ILE A 103 5.03 -5.14 18.16
C ILE A 103 5.02 -4.91 19.67
N ASP A 104 6.17 -4.66 20.28
CA ASP A 104 6.32 -4.45 21.72
C ASP A 104 5.58 -3.18 22.20
N GLU A 105 5.55 -2.12 21.38
CA GLU A 105 4.77 -0.89 21.61
C GLU A 105 3.24 -1.08 21.46
N GLY A 106 2.79 -2.25 20.98
CA GLY A 106 1.37 -2.50 20.72
C GLY A 106 0.82 -1.76 19.50
N VAL A 107 1.67 -1.36 18.55
CA VAL A 107 1.24 -0.69 17.31
C VAL A 107 0.44 -1.65 16.44
N LEU A 108 -0.75 -1.21 16.02
CA LEU A 108 -1.64 -2.03 15.19
C LEU A 108 -1.27 -1.98 13.70
N LEU A 109 -0.93 -0.80 13.20
CA LEU A 109 -0.60 -0.55 11.79
C LEU A 109 0.57 0.42 11.72
N SER A 110 1.51 0.19 10.81
CA SER A 110 2.59 1.13 10.54
C SER A 110 3.03 1.07 9.08
N SER A 111 3.33 2.22 8.49
CA SER A 111 3.74 2.29 7.08
C SER A 111 4.62 3.50 6.80
N MET A 112 5.03 3.67 5.55
CA MET A 112 6.02 4.66 5.15
C MET A 112 5.37 6.03 5.01
N PHE A 113 6.04 7.06 5.53
CA PHE A 113 5.62 8.44 5.33
C PHE A 113 5.58 8.77 3.83
N HIS A 114 4.54 9.45 3.37
CA HIS A 114 4.47 9.88 1.98
C HIS A 114 5.30 11.15 1.75
N PRO A 115 6.37 11.11 0.92
CA PRO A 115 7.40 12.15 0.91
C PRO A 115 6.96 13.49 0.33
N HIS A 116 5.85 13.54 -0.42
CA HIS A 116 5.48 14.72 -1.21
C HIS A 116 4.08 15.27 -0.88
N LEU A 117 3.25 14.48 -0.19
CA LEU A 117 1.84 14.78 0.02
C LEU A 117 1.45 14.24 1.39
N ASP A 118 0.59 14.98 2.08
CA ASP A 118 0.00 14.65 3.37
C ASP A 118 -1.53 14.53 3.30
N CYS A 119 -2.10 14.61 2.09
CA CYS A 119 -3.52 14.75 1.87
C CYS A 119 -4.01 13.80 0.79
N CYS A 120 -4.99 12.95 1.14
CA CYS A 120 -5.62 12.02 0.20
C CYS A 120 -6.33 12.73 -0.96
N TYR A 121 -6.88 13.93 -0.72
CA TYR A 121 -7.52 14.71 -1.78
C TYR A 121 -6.50 15.19 -2.81
N ASP A 122 -5.31 15.60 -2.36
CA ASP A 122 -4.22 16.00 -3.24
C ASP A 122 -3.65 14.82 -4.04
N ASP A 123 -3.48 13.66 -3.41
CA ASP A 123 -3.08 12.44 -4.11
C ASP A 123 -4.09 12.02 -5.19
N ALA A 124 -5.39 12.22 -4.95
CA ALA A 124 -6.41 11.95 -5.95
C ALA A 124 -6.24 12.82 -7.21
N TYR A 125 -5.91 14.11 -7.05
CA TYR A 125 -5.62 14.99 -8.19
C TYR A 125 -4.37 14.55 -8.96
N VAL A 126 -3.32 14.14 -8.24
CA VAL A 126 -2.10 13.59 -8.87
C VAL A 126 -2.41 12.29 -9.62
N CYS A 127 -3.23 11.42 -9.03
CA CYS A 127 -3.69 10.17 -9.64
C CYS A 127 -4.49 10.42 -10.92
N MET A 128 -5.39 11.41 -10.94
CA MET A 128 -6.13 11.79 -12.15
C MET A 128 -5.19 12.37 -13.22
N ALA A 129 -4.27 13.27 -12.83
CA ALA A 129 -3.34 13.91 -13.77
C ALA A 129 -2.39 12.89 -14.43
N SER A 130 -2.04 11.85 -13.67
CA SER A 130 -1.13 10.78 -14.07
C SER A 130 -1.84 9.52 -14.57
N HIS A 131 -3.16 9.57 -14.81
CA HIS A 131 -3.98 8.48 -15.35
C HIS A 131 -3.83 7.15 -14.59
N LYS A 132 -3.76 7.19 -13.25
CA LYS A 132 -3.54 5.99 -12.43
C LYS A 132 -4.79 5.11 -12.28
N ASP A 133 -5.97 5.68 -12.51
CA ASP A 133 -7.25 4.98 -12.67
C ASP A 133 -8.20 5.85 -13.52
N LYS A 134 -9.38 5.32 -13.84
CA LYS A 134 -10.45 6.07 -14.50
C LYS A 134 -10.87 7.25 -13.64
N ILE A 135 -10.95 8.44 -14.25
CA ILE A 135 -11.25 9.70 -13.54
C ILE A 135 -12.54 9.59 -12.73
N TYR A 136 -13.62 9.03 -13.29
CA TYR A 136 -14.90 8.91 -12.57
C TYR A 136 -14.78 8.07 -11.29
N ARG A 137 -13.93 7.02 -11.26
CA ARG A 137 -13.70 6.21 -10.05
C ARG A 137 -12.99 6.99 -8.97
N ILE A 138 -12.01 7.80 -9.35
CA ILE A 138 -11.31 8.69 -8.42
C ILE A 138 -12.26 9.76 -7.89
N VAL A 139 -13.12 10.33 -8.73
CA VAL A 139 -14.14 11.30 -8.31
C VAL A 139 -15.13 10.67 -7.33
N LEU A 140 -15.63 9.45 -7.59
CA LEU A 140 -16.50 8.73 -6.66
C LEU A 140 -15.82 8.49 -5.31
N GLN A 141 -14.53 8.13 -5.30
CA GLN A 141 -13.74 8.03 -4.07
C GLN A 141 -13.74 9.37 -3.31
N LEU A 142 -13.43 10.48 -3.98
CA LEU A 142 -13.39 11.80 -3.34
C LEU A 142 -14.74 12.22 -2.76
N LEU A 143 -15.83 11.96 -3.48
CA LEU A 143 -17.19 12.24 -3.00
C LEU A 143 -17.52 11.40 -1.77
N TYR A 144 -17.16 10.11 -1.76
CA TYR A 144 -17.31 9.24 -0.60
C TYR A 144 -16.56 9.78 0.62
N LEU A 145 -15.28 10.13 0.46
CA LEU A 145 -14.47 10.70 1.54
C LEU A 145 -15.09 11.97 2.13
N LYS A 146 -15.53 12.88 1.25
CA LYS A 146 -16.18 14.14 1.64
C LYS A 146 -17.51 13.92 2.34
N PHE A 147 -18.36 13.05 1.80
CA PHE A 147 -19.67 12.73 2.37
C PHE A 147 -19.54 12.18 3.79
N HIS A 148 -18.50 11.37 4.05
CA HIS A 148 -18.22 10.84 5.36
C HIS A 148 -17.38 11.76 6.26
N GLY A 149 -17.10 13.00 5.85
CA GLY A 149 -16.43 14.00 6.69
C GLY A 149 -14.93 13.79 6.89
N PHE A 150 -14.26 13.08 5.99
CA PHE A 150 -12.81 12.82 6.13
C PHE A 150 -12.01 14.13 6.02
N PRO A 151 -11.19 14.49 7.04
CA PRO A 151 -10.49 15.76 7.06
C PRO A 151 -9.42 15.87 5.96
N LYS A 152 -9.17 17.10 5.51
CA LYS A 152 -8.00 17.42 4.69
C LYS A 152 -6.72 17.35 5.54
N ASN A 153 -5.58 17.07 4.91
CA ASN A 153 -4.26 17.05 5.54
C ASN A 153 -4.19 16.14 6.78
N TYR A 154 -4.98 15.07 6.81
CA TYR A 154 -4.95 14.08 7.90
C TYR A 154 -3.63 13.30 7.96
N GLY A 155 -2.92 13.23 6.83
CA GLY A 155 -1.77 12.37 6.62
C GLY A 155 -1.99 11.44 5.42
N LEU A 156 -0.87 10.96 4.87
CA LEU A 156 -0.85 10.02 3.75
C LEU A 156 0.32 9.04 3.92
N TYR A 157 0.06 7.77 3.61
CA TYR A 157 1.09 6.74 3.56
C TYR A 157 1.54 6.44 2.13
N GLU A 158 2.82 6.10 1.97
CA GLU A 158 3.23 5.15 0.95
C GLU A 158 2.96 3.74 1.47
N THR A 159 2.11 3.00 0.76
CA THR A 159 1.69 1.67 1.20
C THR A 159 2.65 0.57 0.72
N ASN A 160 3.86 0.92 0.28
CA ASN A 160 4.84 -0.01 -0.32
C ASN A 160 5.53 -0.92 0.71
N VAL A 161 5.58 -0.49 1.97
CA VAL A 161 5.98 -1.30 3.13
C VAL A 161 4.93 -1.09 4.22
N PHE A 162 4.25 -2.15 4.65
CA PHE A 162 3.05 -2.01 5.48
C PHE A 162 2.97 -3.10 6.56
N TYR A 163 3.34 -2.73 7.79
CA TYR A 163 3.28 -3.56 8.99
C TYR A 163 1.87 -3.57 9.59
N ARG A 164 1.45 -4.74 10.10
CA ARG A 164 0.15 -4.95 10.74
C ARG A 164 0.19 -6.03 11.82
N LYS A 165 -0.49 -5.78 12.94
CA LYS A 165 -1.06 -6.84 13.80
C LYS A 165 -2.38 -7.31 13.19
N HIS A 166 -2.31 -8.16 12.17
CA HIS A 166 -3.45 -8.49 11.32
C HIS A 166 -4.51 -9.39 11.95
N SER A 167 -4.18 -10.06 13.06
CA SER A 167 -5.14 -10.81 13.89
C SER A 167 -6.06 -9.91 14.73
N SER A 168 -5.74 -8.62 14.87
CA SER A 168 -6.57 -7.67 15.64
C SER A 168 -7.88 -7.37 14.93
N GLU A 169 -8.99 -7.43 15.66
CA GLU A 169 -10.33 -7.10 15.14
C GLU A 169 -10.40 -5.71 14.48
N LYS A 170 -9.75 -4.69 15.08
CA LYS A 170 -9.67 -3.36 14.47
C LYS A 170 -8.94 -3.38 13.13
N VAL A 171 -7.88 -4.18 13.01
CA VAL A 171 -7.10 -4.31 11.77
C VAL A 171 -7.87 -5.08 10.71
N ILE A 172 -8.67 -6.09 11.10
CA ILE A 172 -9.59 -6.79 10.20
C ILE A 172 -10.64 -5.82 9.66
N GLN A 173 -11.29 -5.03 10.52
CA GLN A 173 -12.25 -3.99 10.10
C GLN A 173 -11.61 -2.96 9.18
N PHE A 174 -10.39 -2.52 9.47
CA PHE A 174 -9.60 -1.64 8.60
C PHE A 174 -9.38 -2.26 7.22
N ASN A 175 -8.89 -3.50 7.16
CA ASN A 175 -8.60 -4.21 5.92
C ASN A 175 -9.87 -4.38 5.08
N ASN A 176 -10.99 -4.75 5.71
CA ASN A 176 -12.28 -4.93 5.05
C ASN A 176 -12.81 -3.62 4.47
N LEU A 177 -12.75 -2.52 5.22
CA LEU A 177 -13.14 -1.20 4.73
C LEU A 177 -12.21 -0.75 3.59
N TRP A 178 -10.90 -0.95 3.74
CA TRP A 178 -9.92 -0.57 2.72
C TRP A 178 -10.16 -1.31 1.41
N TRP A 179 -10.41 -2.62 1.49
CA TRP A 179 -10.76 -3.45 0.34
C TRP A 179 -12.12 -3.07 -0.26
N HIS A 180 -13.13 -2.76 0.56
CA HIS A 180 -14.44 -2.31 0.10
C HIS A 180 -14.32 -1.05 -0.77
N LEU A 181 -13.54 -0.05 -0.32
CA LEU A 181 -13.31 1.17 -1.09
C LEU A 181 -12.57 0.86 -2.39
N LEU A 182 -11.52 0.04 -2.33
CA LEU A 182 -10.76 -0.31 -3.53
C LEU A 182 -11.61 -1.07 -4.56
N SER A 183 -12.44 -1.99 -4.09
CA SER A 183 -13.30 -2.85 -4.90
C SER A 183 -14.40 -2.05 -5.61
N ASN A 184 -15.04 -1.13 -4.90
CA ASN A 184 -16.22 -0.43 -5.39
C ASN A 184 -15.93 0.95 -6.00
N LEU A 185 -14.81 1.59 -5.63
CA LEU A 185 -14.47 2.95 -6.04
C LEU A 185 -13.18 2.96 -6.88
N SER A 186 -12.11 3.57 -6.38
CA SER A 186 -10.82 3.68 -7.07
C SER A 186 -9.91 2.51 -6.75
N ARG A 187 -9.22 1.96 -7.77
CA ARG A 187 -8.21 0.90 -7.56
C ARG A 187 -6.91 1.42 -6.91
N ARG A 188 -6.84 2.72 -6.60
CA ARG A 188 -5.71 3.37 -5.92
C ARG A 188 -5.83 3.14 -4.42
N ASP A 189 -5.03 2.21 -3.92
CA ASP A 189 -5.03 1.80 -2.52
C ASP A 189 -4.72 2.94 -1.55
N GLN A 190 -3.80 3.85 -1.90
CA GLN A 190 -3.51 5.03 -1.06
C GLN A 190 -4.75 5.89 -0.76
N LEU A 191 -5.72 5.95 -1.69
CA LEU A 191 -6.92 6.80 -1.52
C LEU A 191 -7.95 6.23 -0.54
N GLY A 192 -7.88 4.94 -0.23
CA GLY A 192 -8.72 4.28 0.76
C GLY A 192 -8.02 4.04 2.09
N CYS A 193 -6.69 4.04 2.12
CA CYS A 193 -5.90 3.60 3.27
C CYS A 193 -6.08 4.51 4.49
N THR A 194 -5.68 5.78 4.39
CA THR A 194 -5.71 6.68 5.55
C THR A 194 -7.13 7.01 6.01
N TYR A 195 -8.08 7.06 5.07
CA TYR A 195 -9.50 7.12 5.42
C TYR A 195 -9.95 5.93 6.26
N SER A 196 -9.59 4.71 5.88
CA SER A 196 -10.03 3.52 6.61
C SER A 196 -9.47 3.51 8.03
N MET A 197 -8.24 3.98 8.23
CA MET A 197 -7.66 4.13 9.57
C MET A 197 -8.40 5.19 10.40
N TRP A 198 -8.65 6.37 9.81
CA TRP A 198 -9.41 7.43 10.46
C TRP A 198 -10.81 6.96 10.87
N LYS A 199 -11.51 6.27 9.97
CA LYS A 199 -12.89 5.80 10.20
C LYS A 199 -12.98 4.75 11.31
N ILE A 200 -11.99 3.86 11.41
CA ILE A 200 -11.92 2.81 12.45
C ILE A 200 -11.30 3.34 13.76
N GLY A 201 -10.66 4.51 13.74
CA GLY A 201 -10.00 5.09 14.91
C GLY A 201 -8.67 4.39 15.25
N ILE A 202 -7.89 4.05 14.23
CA ILE A 202 -6.51 3.57 14.40
C ILE A 202 -5.56 4.76 14.24
N PRO A 203 -4.71 5.08 15.24
CA PRO A 203 -3.78 6.20 15.16
C PRO A 203 -2.74 5.96 14.05
N MET A 204 -2.32 7.05 13.40
CA MET A 204 -1.21 6.98 12.45
C MET A 204 0.10 6.72 13.18
N ASN A 205 0.86 5.76 12.68
CA ASN A 205 2.23 5.45 13.07
C ASN A 205 3.10 5.26 11.82
N TYR A 206 4.37 5.68 11.88
CA TYR A 206 5.31 5.54 10.77
C TYR A 206 6.32 4.44 11.07
N LEU A 207 6.60 3.62 10.05
CA LEU A 207 7.49 2.48 10.22
C LEU A 207 8.92 2.96 10.40
N LEU A 208 9.31 3.98 9.63
CA LEU A 208 10.60 4.65 9.77
C LEU A 208 10.42 6.05 10.38
N PRO A 209 11.49 6.62 10.98
CA PRO A 209 11.51 8.02 11.37
C PRO A 209 11.03 8.95 10.25
N LYS A 210 10.27 9.99 10.62
CA LYS A 210 9.68 10.93 9.67
C LYS A 210 10.78 11.54 8.78
N GLY A 211 10.57 11.48 7.46
CA GLY A 211 11.55 11.92 6.45
C GLY A 211 12.29 10.77 5.76
N LEU A 212 12.33 9.58 6.38
CA LEU A 212 12.79 8.37 5.72
C LEU A 212 11.63 7.66 5.00
N HIS A 213 11.92 7.18 3.80
CA HIS A 213 11.04 6.43 2.93
C HIS A 213 11.86 5.46 2.07
N ALA A 214 11.18 4.64 1.26
CA ALA A 214 11.82 3.52 0.56
C ALA A 214 12.90 3.94 -0.46
N ARG A 215 12.99 5.22 -0.82
CA ARG A 215 13.93 5.74 -1.82
C ARG A 215 15.11 6.50 -1.22
N ASN A 216 15.13 6.74 0.09
CA ASN A 216 16.24 7.42 0.78
C ASN A 216 16.73 6.70 2.04
N SER A 217 16.02 5.66 2.49
CA SER A 217 16.45 4.80 3.58
C SER A 217 17.50 3.78 3.11
N LYS A 218 18.43 3.42 4.00
CA LYS A 218 19.36 2.30 3.80
C LYS A 218 18.75 0.95 4.20
N ILE A 219 17.60 0.96 4.86
CA ILE A 219 16.95 -0.24 5.43
C ILE A 219 16.31 -1.10 4.34
N VAL A 220 15.86 -0.45 3.25
CA VAL A 220 15.29 -1.11 2.08
C VAL A 220 15.84 -0.51 0.80
N ASN A 221 16.02 -1.33 -0.23
CA ASN A 221 16.33 -0.87 -1.58
C ASN A 221 15.04 -0.75 -2.40
N TYR A 222 14.90 0.34 -3.15
CA TYR A 222 13.80 0.54 -4.10
C TYR A 222 14.30 0.40 -5.54
N TYR A 223 13.65 -0.48 -6.29
CA TYR A 223 13.91 -0.68 -7.71
C TYR A 223 12.78 -0.06 -8.55
N PRO A 224 13.05 0.95 -9.39
CA PRO A 224 12.01 1.49 -10.26
C PRO A 224 11.57 0.46 -11.31
N HIS A 225 10.26 0.32 -11.53
CA HIS A 225 9.76 -0.49 -12.64
C HIS A 225 10.25 0.06 -13.99
N LYS A 226 10.72 -0.83 -14.87
CA LYS A 226 11.36 -0.52 -16.17
C LYS A 226 10.49 0.37 -17.10
N ASP A 227 9.17 0.38 -16.91
CA ASP A 227 8.23 1.14 -17.76
C ASP A 227 7.95 2.59 -17.30
N LYS A 228 8.67 3.11 -16.30
CA LYS A 228 8.52 4.52 -15.89
C LYS A 228 9.66 5.40 -16.41
N ALA A 229 9.88 5.37 -17.71
CA ALA A 229 10.43 6.53 -18.40
C ALA A 229 9.47 7.71 -18.18
N GLN A 230 9.93 8.67 -17.37
CA GLN A 230 9.35 9.98 -17.06
C GLN A 230 8.06 10.35 -17.81
N VAL A 231 6.90 10.15 -17.18
CA VAL A 231 5.71 10.92 -17.56
C VAL A 231 5.93 12.35 -17.07
N ARG A 232 6.65 13.16 -17.86
CA ARG A 232 6.59 14.62 -17.74
C ARG A 232 5.13 15.01 -17.96
N VAL A 233 4.49 15.51 -16.92
CA VAL A 233 3.11 16.01 -16.99
C VAL A 233 3.09 17.20 -17.95
N LYS A 234 2.73 16.98 -19.22
CA LYS A 234 2.32 18.07 -20.11
C LYS A 234 0.99 18.62 -19.57
N GLN A 235 1.07 19.75 -18.86
CA GLN A 235 -0.08 20.53 -18.43
C GLN A 235 -0.73 21.17 -19.67
N GLY A 236 -1.71 20.49 -20.27
CA GLY A 236 -2.50 21.03 -21.38
C GLY A 236 -3.72 21.83 -20.87
N LYS A 237 -3.95 23.03 -21.44
CA LYS A 237 -4.98 24.00 -21.03
C LYS A 237 -6.42 23.44 -20.90
N LEU A 238 -6.80 22.41 -21.67
CA LEU A 238 -8.13 21.76 -21.56
C LEU A 238 -8.37 21.06 -20.21
N ARG A 239 -7.30 20.71 -19.47
CA ARG A 239 -7.36 20.00 -18.18
C ARG A 239 -7.79 20.92 -17.04
N ASN A 240 -7.48 22.22 -17.11
CA ASN A 240 -7.76 23.15 -16.02
C ASN A 240 -9.26 23.32 -15.75
N THR A 241 -10.10 23.22 -16.78
CA THR A 241 -11.55 23.38 -16.63
C THR A 241 -12.16 22.18 -15.89
N LEU A 242 -11.95 20.95 -16.36
CA LEU A 242 -12.47 19.76 -15.68
C LEU A 242 -11.96 19.63 -14.24
N TYR A 243 -10.68 19.88 -13.99
CA TYR A 243 -10.14 19.87 -12.63
C TYR A 243 -10.72 20.98 -11.76
N SER A 244 -10.96 22.17 -12.32
CA SER A 244 -11.63 23.27 -11.61
C SER A 244 -13.07 22.89 -11.23
N TRP A 245 -13.83 22.29 -12.15
CA TRP A 245 -15.18 21.79 -11.90
C TRP A 245 -15.20 20.70 -10.82
N ILE A 246 -14.29 19.72 -10.90
CA ILE A 246 -14.16 18.69 -9.86
C ILE A 246 -13.80 19.32 -8.51
N LYS A 247 -12.88 20.29 -8.49
CA LYS A 247 -12.54 21.03 -7.27
C LYS A 247 -13.75 21.78 -6.70
N GLN A 248 -14.60 22.37 -7.53
CA GLN A 248 -15.82 23.03 -7.07
C GLN A 248 -16.83 22.03 -6.49
N ILE A 249 -17.12 20.93 -7.20
CA ILE A 249 -18.04 19.87 -6.75
C ILE A 249 -17.56 19.24 -5.43
N VAL A 250 -16.27 18.92 -5.36
CA VAL A 250 -15.65 18.35 -4.16
C VAL A 250 -15.39 19.44 -3.10
N GLY A 251 -15.67 20.72 -3.36
CA GLY A 251 -15.46 21.82 -2.39
C GLY A 251 -13.99 22.01 -2.00
N TYR A 252 -13.06 21.62 -2.88
CA TYR A 252 -11.63 21.76 -2.67
C TYR A 252 -11.18 23.19 -3.00
N ARG A 253 -11.19 24.08 -2.01
CA ARG A 253 -10.33 25.28 -1.98
C ARG A 253 -9.04 24.91 -1.23
N LYS A 254 -7.89 25.18 -1.83
CA LYS A 254 -6.59 25.14 -1.14
C LYS A 254 -6.56 26.39 -0.26
N ASN A 255 -6.40 26.25 1.05
CA ASN A 255 -6.17 27.42 1.88
C ASN A 255 -4.89 28.08 1.35
N LYS A 256 -5.01 29.34 0.93
CA LYS A 256 -3.84 30.18 0.71
C LYS A 256 -3.30 30.46 2.11
N GLU A 257 -2.14 29.90 2.42
CA GLU A 257 -1.21 30.56 3.34
C GLU A 257 -0.71 31.86 2.70
#